data_AF-A0AAJ6L682-F1
#
_entry.id   AF-A0AAJ6L682-F1
#
_cell.length_a   1.000
_cell.length_b   1.000
_cell.length_c   1.000
_cell.angle_alpha   90.00
_cell.angle_beta   90.00
_cell.angle_gamma   90.00
#
_symmetry.space_group_name_H-M   'P 1'
#
loop_
_entity.id
_entity.type
_entity.pdbx_description
1 polymer ?
#
loop_
_entity_poly.entity_id
_entity_poly.type
_entity_poly.pdbx_seq_one_letter_code
_entity_poly.pdbx_strand_id
1 'polypeptide(L)'
;MLLLDSDWSPPPEADDRSRAVPPVESIVGGWLVNDEGTVEAFEPNPLYLPVGEDAPTGPVDAAAKLVVAGRAEPSMVVLAIRDSLVEVAVDDEERVIVAPAPDGVPCVWVTTGAADQLRVSAPGWLRVSSAELVELLPEDVDVLLNPGGSASMRLFANVLREAVVGANEPGESWAGAELSTDPGPR
;
A
#
# COMPACT_ATOMS: atom_id res chain seq x y z
N MET A 1 7.05 5.79 -11.29
CA MET A 1 8.23 5.05 -10.78
C MET A 1 7.84 3.59 -10.56
N LEU A 2 8.65 2.62 -10.99
CA LEU A 2 8.36 1.18 -10.84
C LEU A 2 9.10 0.59 -9.64
N LEU A 3 8.43 -0.32 -8.93
CA LEU A 3 9.02 -1.19 -7.91
C LEU A 3 9.27 -2.57 -8.53
N LEU A 4 10.52 -3.04 -8.47
CA LEU A 4 10.93 -4.35 -8.97
C LEU A 4 11.11 -5.32 -7.82
N ASP A 5 10.89 -6.61 -8.11
CA ASP A 5 11.28 -7.67 -7.20
C ASP A 5 12.79 -7.62 -6.96
N SER A 6 13.20 -7.76 -5.70
CA SER A 6 14.62 -7.69 -5.30
C SER A 6 15.43 -8.88 -5.81
N ASP A 7 14.76 -10.01 -6.08
CA ASP A 7 15.39 -11.19 -6.68
C ASP A 7 15.54 -11.08 -8.21
N TRP A 8 14.91 -10.08 -8.84
CA TRP A 8 15.12 -9.84 -10.27
C TRP A 8 16.47 -9.16 -10.54
N SER A 9 17.24 -9.74 -11.46
CA SER A 9 18.49 -9.15 -11.95
C SER A 9 18.49 -9.16 -13.49
N PRO A 10 19.02 -8.10 -14.13
CA PRO A 10 19.14 -8.09 -15.58
C PRO A 10 20.09 -9.21 -16.04
N PRO A 11 19.83 -9.84 -17.20
CA PRO A 11 20.74 -10.84 -17.75
C PRO A 11 22.13 -10.23 -17.96
N PRO A 12 23.21 -11.00 -17.76
CA PRO A 12 24.59 -10.50 -17.79
C PRO A 12 25.03 -9.94 -19.16
N GLU A 13 24.25 -10.18 -20.21
CA GLU A 13 24.48 -9.68 -21.58
C GLU A 13 23.82 -8.32 -21.85
N ALA A 14 23.03 -7.80 -20.91
CA ALA A 14 22.50 -6.45 -21.01
C ALA A 14 23.62 -5.44 -20.70
N ASP A 15 24.14 -4.81 -21.76
CA ASP A 15 25.15 -3.74 -21.65
C ASP A 15 24.60 -2.60 -20.76
N ASP A 16 25.46 -1.86 -20.04
CA ASP A 16 25.05 -0.76 -19.11
C ASP A 16 24.20 0.34 -19.82
N ARG A 17 24.23 0.37 -21.15
CA ARG A 17 23.45 1.27 -22.02
C ARG A 17 22.12 0.68 -22.48
N SER A 18 21.96 -0.63 -22.41
CA SER A 18 20.76 -1.38 -22.70
C SER A 18 20.04 -1.64 -21.39
N ARG A 19 19.21 -0.68 -20.95
CA ARG A 19 18.32 -0.87 -19.81
C ARG A 19 17.40 -2.06 -20.14
N ALA A 20 17.73 -3.26 -19.66
CA ALA A 20 16.87 -4.43 -19.85
C ALA A 20 15.51 -4.08 -19.25
N VAL A 21 14.46 -4.13 -20.08
CA VAL A 21 13.10 -3.91 -19.58
C VAL A 21 12.74 -5.14 -18.77
N PRO A 22 12.48 -5.01 -17.46
CA PRO A 22 12.08 -6.15 -16.65
C PRO A 22 10.78 -6.75 -17.20
N PRO A 23 10.63 -8.07 -17.18
CA PRO A 23 9.36 -8.69 -17.54
C PRO A 23 8.28 -8.24 -16.56
N VAL A 24 7.04 -8.14 -17.05
CA VAL A 24 5.91 -7.62 -16.25
C VAL A 24 5.68 -8.45 -14.99
N GLU A 25 5.95 -9.75 -15.04
CA GLU A 25 5.83 -10.65 -13.88
C GLU A 25 6.84 -10.39 -12.75
N SER A 26 7.90 -9.61 -13.00
CA SER A 26 8.91 -9.22 -11.99
C SER A 26 8.72 -7.78 -11.49
N ILE A 27 7.71 -7.06 -12.00
CA ILE A 27 7.34 -5.73 -11.51
C ILE A 27 6.30 -5.91 -10.41
N VAL A 28 6.62 -5.47 -9.19
CA VAL A 28 5.70 -5.53 -8.04
C VAL A 28 4.52 -4.57 -8.24
N GLY A 29 4.82 -3.38 -8.79
CA GLY A 29 3.85 -2.32 -9.04
C GLY A 29 4.54 -0.99 -9.28
N GLY A 30 3.82 0.12 -9.12
CA GLY A 30 4.43 1.43 -9.27
C GLY A 30 3.60 2.59 -8.74
N TRP A 31 4.27 3.73 -8.65
CA TRP A 31 3.64 5.03 -8.40
C TRP A 31 3.52 5.77 -9.72
N LEU A 32 2.33 6.28 -10.05
CA LEU A 32 2.19 7.21 -11.16
C LEU A 32 2.74 8.57 -10.74
N VAL A 33 3.37 9.27 -11.69
CA VAL A 33 3.85 10.64 -11.49
C VAL A 33 3.14 11.48 -12.52
N ASN A 34 2.37 12.46 -12.06
CA ASN A 34 1.64 13.36 -12.94
C ASN A 34 2.56 14.42 -13.55
N ASP A 35 2.05 15.21 -14.50
CA ASP A 35 2.82 16.25 -15.20
C ASP A 35 3.35 17.36 -14.27
N GLU A 36 2.77 17.50 -13.07
CA GLU A 36 3.20 18.44 -12.03
C GLU A 36 4.30 17.86 -11.12
N GLY A 37 4.73 16.62 -11.35
CA GLY A 37 5.73 15.92 -10.55
C GLY A 37 5.22 15.35 -9.23
N THR A 38 3.90 15.34 -9.03
CA THR A 38 3.26 14.75 -7.84
C THR A 38 3.22 13.23 -7.99
N VAL A 39 3.58 12.52 -6.92
CA VAL A 39 3.57 11.06 -6.85
C VAL A 39 2.20 10.61 -6.34
N GLU A 40 1.49 9.81 -7.13
CA GLU A 40 0.20 9.22 -6.75
C GLU A 40 0.40 7.95 -5.89
N ALA A 41 -0.68 7.36 -5.37
CA ALA A 41 -0.62 6.15 -4.57
C ALA A 41 0.01 4.97 -5.33
N PHE A 42 0.64 4.06 -4.58
CA PHE A 42 1.18 2.84 -5.15
C PHE A 42 0.05 1.95 -5.70
N GLU A 43 0.16 1.57 -6.96
CA GLU A 43 -0.72 0.59 -7.60
C GLU A 43 -0.01 -0.77 -7.73
N PRO A 44 -0.53 -1.84 -7.12
CA PRO A 44 0.02 -3.18 -7.27
C PRO A 44 -0.20 -3.72 -8.69
N ASN A 45 0.80 -4.41 -9.24
CA ASN A 45 0.70 -5.04 -10.54
C ASN A 45 -0.06 -6.39 -10.42
N PRO A 46 -1.22 -6.55 -11.09
CA PRO A 46 -2.00 -7.79 -11.02
C PRO A 46 -1.30 -8.98 -11.68
N LEU A 47 -0.28 -8.75 -12.52
CA LEU A 47 0.49 -9.78 -13.19
C LEU A 47 1.78 -10.16 -12.44
N TYR A 48 2.04 -9.55 -11.28
CA TYR A 48 3.22 -9.86 -10.49
C TYR A 48 3.19 -11.30 -9.97
N LEU A 49 4.29 -12.03 -10.17
CA LEU A 49 4.47 -13.40 -9.70
C LEU A 49 5.67 -13.45 -8.73
N PRO A 50 5.43 -13.36 -7.40
CA PRO A 50 6.51 -13.34 -6.42
C PRO A 50 7.34 -14.62 -6.46
N VAL A 51 8.68 -14.47 -6.43
CA VAL A 51 9.62 -15.59 -6.42
C VAL A 51 9.76 -16.16 -5.00
N GLY A 52 8.65 -16.66 -4.45
CA GLY A 52 8.59 -17.27 -3.12
C GLY A 52 7.59 -16.58 -2.18
N GLU A 53 7.31 -17.23 -1.05
CA GLU A 53 6.33 -16.74 -0.07
C GLU A 53 6.78 -15.48 0.68
N ASP A 54 8.10 -15.27 0.78
CA ASP A 54 8.71 -14.14 1.47
C ASP A 54 8.83 -12.89 0.59
N ALA A 55 8.78 -13.01 -0.74
CA ALA A 55 8.88 -11.88 -1.65
C ALA A 55 7.69 -10.92 -1.43
N PRO A 56 7.94 -9.61 -1.19
CA PRO A 56 6.87 -8.67 -0.89
C PRO A 56 5.98 -8.42 -2.11
N THR A 57 4.67 -8.32 -1.89
CA THR A 57 3.67 -8.02 -2.95
C THR A 57 3.40 -6.53 -3.14
N GLY A 58 3.96 -5.69 -2.27
CA GLY A 58 3.89 -4.24 -2.34
C GLY A 58 4.50 -3.58 -1.09
N PRO A 59 4.50 -2.24 -1.00
CA PRO A 59 5.02 -1.50 0.14
C PRO A 59 4.33 -1.88 1.46
N VAL A 60 3.02 -2.12 1.42
CA VAL A 60 2.24 -2.53 2.60
C VAL A 60 2.66 -3.91 3.09
N ASP A 61 2.81 -4.90 2.20
CA ASP A 61 3.27 -6.25 2.57
C ASP A 61 4.71 -6.23 3.07
N ALA A 62 5.58 -5.44 2.43
CA ALA A 62 6.96 -5.26 2.88
C ALA A 62 7.02 -4.67 4.31
N ALA A 63 6.22 -3.63 4.59
CA ALA A 63 6.11 -3.06 5.93
C ALA A 63 5.57 -4.09 6.92
N ALA A 64 4.53 -4.85 6.56
CA ALA A 64 3.93 -5.87 7.40
C ALA A 64 4.94 -6.97 7.77
N LYS A 65 5.70 -7.48 6.79
CA LYS A 65 6.78 -8.45 6.99
C LYS A 65 7.88 -7.92 7.91
N LEU A 66 8.27 -6.65 7.77
CA LEU A 66 9.26 -6.03 8.65
C LEU A 66 8.78 -5.91 10.10
N VAL A 67 7.50 -5.60 10.31
CA VAL A 67 6.89 -5.55 11.65
C VAL A 67 6.83 -6.93 12.29
N VAL A 68 6.38 -7.95 11.55
CA VAL A 68 6.35 -9.35 12.03
C VAL A 68 7.76 -9.85 12.37
N ALA A 69 8.76 -9.45 11.59
CA ALA A 69 10.17 -9.76 11.86
C ALA A 69 10.78 -8.96 13.05
N GLY A 70 10.02 -8.05 13.67
CA GLY A 70 10.50 -7.19 14.76
C GLY A 70 11.53 -6.15 14.31
N ARG A 71 11.53 -5.79 13.02
CA ARG A 71 12.49 -4.85 12.40
C ARG A 71 11.90 -3.48 12.09
N ALA A 72 10.59 -3.31 12.29
CA ALA A 72 9.88 -2.05 12.11
C ALA A 72 8.73 -1.92 13.12
N GLU A 73 8.31 -0.68 13.33
CA GLU A 73 7.15 -0.36 14.18
C GLU A 73 5.84 -0.54 13.41
N PRO A 74 4.73 -0.95 14.08
CA PRO A 74 3.42 -1.13 13.45
C PRO A 74 2.88 0.09 12.70
N SER A 75 3.27 1.30 13.13
CA SER A 75 2.90 2.56 12.48
C SER A 75 3.38 2.64 11.02
N MET A 76 4.45 1.92 10.67
CA MET A 76 4.98 1.90 9.31
C MET A 76 4.01 1.23 8.32
N VAL A 77 3.22 0.25 8.77
CA VAL A 77 2.17 -0.39 7.94
C VAL A 77 1.04 0.59 7.65
N VAL A 78 0.62 1.35 8.65
CA VAL A 78 -0.43 2.36 8.52
C VAL A 78 -0.02 3.46 7.55
N LEU A 79 1.24 3.92 7.63
CA LEU A 79 1.81 4.86 6.67
C LEU A 79 1.89 4.27 5.25
N ALA A 80 2.30 3.01 5.11
CA ALA A 80 2.34 2.36 3.81
C ALA A 80 0.94 2.24 3.19
N ILE A 81 -0.09 1.93 3.99
CA ILE A 81 -1.49 1.86 3.53
C ILE A 81 -1.99 3.22 3.06
N ARG A 82 -1.63 4.29 3.75
CA ARG A 82 -2.00 5.66 3.36
C ARG A 82 -1.58 5.99 1.93
N ASP A 83 -0.38 5.54 1.54
CA ASP A 83 0.22 5.86 0.23
C ASP A 83 0.07 4.72 -0.79
N SER A 84 -0.81 3.74 -0.54
CA SER A 84 -1.01 2.58 -1.42
C SER A 84 -2.49 2.29 -1.66
N LEU A 85 -2.79 1.72 -2.83
CA LEU A 85 -4.06 1.06 -3.08
C LEU A 85 -4.03 -0.36 -2.51
N VAL A 86 -5.16 -0.80 -1.96
CA VAL A 86 -5.35 -2.14 -1.37
C VAL A 86 -6.63 -2.78 -1.91
N GLU A 87 -6.75 -4.09 -1.73
CA GLU A 87 -7.85 -4.90 -2.25
C GLU A 87 -8.74 -5.38 -1.10
N VAL A 88 -9.99 -4.92 -1.07
CA VAL A 88 -10.99 -5.30 -0.07
C VAL A 88 -11.80 -6.48 -0.61
N ALA A 89 -11.95 -7.54 0.19
CA ALA A 89 -12.77 -8.68 -0.19
C ALA A 89 -14.26 -8.31 -0.18
N VAL A 90 -14.97 -8.63 -1.26
CA VAL A 90 -16.41 -8.39 -1.41
C VAL A 90 -17.17 -9.65 -1.84
N ASP A 91 -18.45 -9.73 -1.47
CA ASP A 91 -19.36 -10.78 -1.90
C ASP A 91 -19.92 -10.55 -3.32
N ASP A 92 -20.79 -11.45 -3.79
CA ASP A 92 -21.44 -11.37 -5.11
C ASP A 92 -22.36 -10.14 -5.28
N GLU A 93 -22.68 -9.42 -4.18
CA GLU A 93 -23.47 -8.19 -4.16
C GLU A 93 -22.60 -6.94 -3.92
N GLU A 94 -21.27 -7.06 -4.09
CA GLU A 94 -20.28 -6.01 -3.88
C GLU A 94 -20.24 -5.47 -2.43
N ARG A 95 -20.71 -6.25 -1.45
CA ARG A 95 -20.64 -5.89 -0.03
C ARG A 95 -19.36 -6.41 0.61
N VAL A 96 -18.76 -5.63 1.50
CA VAL A 96 -17.53 -6.02 2.19
C VAL A 96 -17.73 -7.29 3.01
N ILE A 97 -16.78 -8.22 2.87
CA ILE A 97 -16.77 -9.45 3.65
C ILE A 97 -16.20 -9.15 5.03
N VAL A 98 -17.00 -9.42 6.07
CA VAL A 98 -16.58 -9.39 7.47
C VAL A 98 -16.47 -10.81 7.98
N ALA A 99 -15.29 -11.18 8.46
CA ALA A 99 -15.03 -12.51 9.00
C ALA A 99 -14.08 -12.42 10.21
N PRO A 100 -14.14 -13.39 11.13
CA PRO A 100 -13.34 -13.33 12.35
C PRO A 100 -11.85 -13.48 12.03
N ALA A 101 -11.03 -12.64 12.66
CA ALA A 101 -9.60 -12.88 12.80
C ALA A 101 -9.33 -14.12 13.70
N PRO A 102 -8.10 -14.64 13.75
CA PRO A 102 -7.76 -15.80 14.60
C PRO A 102 -8.08 -15.62 16.09
N ASP A 103 -8.16 -14.37 16.57
CA ASP A 103 -8.55 -14.00 17.94
C ASP A 103 -10.07 -13.85 18.13
N GLY A 104 -10.87 -14.06 17.08
CA GLY A 104 -12.32 -14.00 17.08
C GLY A 104 -12.92 -12.61 16.85
N VAL A 105 -12.11 -11.56 16.70
CA VAL A 105 -12.58 -10.20 16.44
C VAL A 105 -13.07 -10.09 14.98
N PRO A 106 -14.25 -9.49 14.70
CA PRO A 106 -14.71 -9.28 13.34
C PRO A 106 -13.78 -8.33 12.60
N CYS A 107 -13.37 -8.72 11.39
CA CYS A 107 -12.50 -7.92 10.55
C CYS A 107 -12.95 -7.94 9.08
N VAL A 108 -12.79 -6.81 8.41
CA VAL A 108 -12.81 -6.76 6.94
C VAL A 108 -11.50 -7.33 6.41
N TRP A 109 -11.58 -8.21 5.42
CA TRP A 109 -10.40 -8.81 4.81
C TRP A 109 -9.81 -7.91 3.72
N VAL A 110 -8.52 -7.64 3.84
CA VAL A 110 -7.78 -6.78 2.92
C VAL A 110 -6.52 -7.49 2.45
N THR A 111 -6.22 -7.42 1.15
CA THR A 111 -4.97 -7.94 0.58
C THR A 111 -4.18 -6.84 -0.12
N THR A 112 -2.86 -7.01 -0.20
CA THR A 112 -1.93 -6.03 -0.76
C THR A 112 -1.54 -6.30 -2.21
N GLY A 113 -1.92 -7.46 -2.75
CA GLY A 113 -1.64 -7.83 -4.14
C GLY A 113 -2.29 -9.15 -4.54
N ALA A 114 -2.27 -9.43 -5.84
CA ALA A 114 -2.93 -10.60 -6.42
C ALA A 114 -2.46 -11.94 -5.84
N ALA A 115 -1.18 -12.06 -5.49
CA ALA A 115 -0.65 -13.28 -4.87
C ALA A 115 -1.24 -13.55 -3.47
N ASP A 116 -1.58 -12.50 -2.71
CA ASP A 116 -2.24 -12.64 -1.41
C ASP A 116 -3.73 -13.00 -1.56
N GLN A 117 -4.38 -12.52 -2.62
CA GLN A 117 -5.77 -12.90 -2.94
C GLN A 117 -5.92 -14.40 -3.16
N LEU A 118 -4.92 -15.08 -3.74
CA LEU A 118 -4.96 -16.54 -3.96
C LEU A 118 -5.07 -17.36 -2.67
N ARG A 119 -4.74 -16.76 -1.51
CA ARG A 119 -4.83 -17.41 -0.20
C ARG A 119 -6.20 -17.25 0.46
N VAL A 120 -7.04 -16.37 -0.09
CA VAL A 120 -8.32 -15.98 0.49
C VAL A 120 -9.46 -16.36 -0.46
N SER A 121 -10.42 -17.12 0.05
CA SER A 121 -11.62 -17.47 -0.71
C SER A 121 -12.64 -16.32 -0.62
N ALA A 122 -12.63 -15.41 -1.60
CA ALA A 122 -13.61 -14.33 -1.75
C ALA A 122 -14.22 -14.36 -3.16
N PRO A 123 -15.54 -14.08 -3.33
CA PRO A 123 -16.17 -13.95 -4.64
C PRO A 123 -15.62 -12.81 -5.50
N GLY A 124 -15.22 -11.70 -4.87
CA GLY A 124 -14.66 -10.54 -5.56
C GLY A 124 -13.71 -9.72 -4.71
N TRP A 125 -13.07 -8.75 -5.38
CA TRP A 125 -12.13 -7.79 -4.78
C TRP A 125 -12.43 -6.38 -5.30
N LEU A 126 -12.45 -5.42 -4.38
CA LEU A 126 -12.57 -4.01 -4.69
C LEU A 126 -11.25 -3.30 -4.38
N ARG A 127 -10.64 -2.68 -5.39
CA ARG A 127 -9.44 -1.85 -5.22
C ARG A 127 -9.83 -0.49 -4.66
N VAL A 128 -9.22 -0.09 -3.55
CA VAL A 128 -9.54 1.17 -2.85
C VAL A 128 -8.31 1.85 -2.29
N SER A 129 -8.40 3.17 -2.15
CA SER A 129 -7.47 3.99 -1.36
C SER A 129 -7.72 3.82 0.15
N SER A 130 -6.82 4.35 0.99
CA SER A 130 -7.01 4.34 2.45
C SER A 130 -8.25 5.12 2.90
N ALA A 131 -8.63 6.18 2.19
CA ALA A 131 -9.82 6.97 2.50
C ALA A 131 -11.10 6.16 2.23
N GLU A 132 -11.19 5.56 1.04
CA GLU A 132 -12.30 4.69 0.65
C GLU A 132 -12.39 3.45 1.54
N LEU A 133 -11.25 2.84 1.91
CA LEU A 133 -11.21 1.73 2.87
C LEU A 133 -11.91 2.14 4.18
N VAL A 134 -11.55 3.30 4.73
CA VAL A 134 -12.12 3.82 5.98
C VAL A 134 -13.62 4.09 5.87
N GLU A 135 -14.10 4.54 4.71
CA GLU A 135 -15.54 4.74 4.45
C GLU A 135 -16.31 3.41 4.34
N LEU A 136 -15.68 2.36 3.81
CA LEU A 136 -16.26 1.03 3.68
C LEU A 136 -16.30 0.25 4.99
N LEU A 137 -15.46 0.60 5.97
CA LEU A 137 -15.40 -0.11 7.24
C LEU A 137 -16.68 0.07 8.07
N PRO A 138 -17.37 -1.02 8.44
CA PRO A 138 -18.46 -0.97 9.41
C PRO A 138 -18.01 -0.44 10.77
N GLU A 139 -18.97 0.00 11.58
CA GLU A 139 -18.72 0.40 12.97
C GLU A 139 -18.15 -0.78 13.78
N ASP A 140 -17.13 -0.51 14.60
CA ASP A 140 -16.46 -1.49 15.47
C ASP A 140 -15.83 -2.72 14.76
N VAL A 141 -15.58 -2.64 13.45
CA VAL A 141 -14.92 -3.70 12.67
C VAL A 141 -13.52 -3.28 12.26
N ASP A 142 -12.54 -4.11 12.63
CA ASP A 142 -11.12 -3.91 12.30
C ASP A 142 -10.78 -4.39 10.88
N VAL A 143 -9.52 -4.23 10.46
CA VAL A 143 -9.00 -4.76 9.20
C VAL A 143 -8.09 -5.96 9.48
N LEU A 144 -8.28 -7.05 8.75
CA LEU A 144 -7.33 -8.15 8.70
C LEU A 144 -6.58 -8.11 7.38
N LEU A 145 -5.31 -7.73 7.46
CA LEU A 145 -4.39 -7.63 6.34
C LEU A 145 -3.79 -9.00 6.01
N ASN A 146 -3.70 -9.30 4.70
CA ASN A 146 -3.15 -10.53 4.11
C ASN A 146 -3.53 -11.81 4.88
N PRO A 147 -4.84 -12.12 5.02
CA PRO A 147 -5.29 -13.30 5.74
C PRO A 147 -4.63 -14.59 5.24
N GLY A 148 -4.13 -15.41 6.16
CA GLY A 148 -3.47 -16.68 5.82
C GLY A 148 -2.03 -16.56 5.29
N GLY A 149 -1.49 -15.34 5.16
CA GLY A 149 -0.09 -15.08 4.83
C GLY A 149 0.83 -15.07 6.05
N SER A 150 2.14 -15.16 5.81
CA SER A 150 3.18 -15.05 6.86
C SER A 150 3.20 -13.69 7.56
N ALA A 151 2.72 -12.64 6.88
CA ALA A 151 2.60 -11.28 7.40
C ALA A 151 1.16 -10.89 7.75
N SER A 152 0.27 -11.87 8.00
CA SER A 152 -1.11 -11.57 8.37
C SER A 152 -1.18 -10.80 9.68
N MET A 153 -1.91 -9.68 9.68
CA MET A 153 -2.00 -8.82 10.86
C MET A 153 -3.35 -8.11 10.96
N ARG A 154 -3.81 -7.93 12.21
CA ARG A 154 -4.99 -7.11 12.51
C ARG A 154 -4.58 -5.67 12.70
N LEU A 155 -5.26 -4.77 11.98
CA LEU A 155 -5.11 -3.33 12.07
C LEU A 155 -6.37 -2.73 12.66
N PHE A 156 -6.20 -1.92 13.70
CA PHE A 156 -7.34 -1.31 14.38
C PHE A 156 -7.97 -0.21 13.52
N ALA A 157 -9.29 -0.23 13.40
CA ALA A 157 -10.02 0.73 12.57
C ALA A 157 -9.84 2.18 13.02
N ASN A 158 -9.72 2.42 14.34
CA ASN A 158 -9.50 3.77 14.88
C ASN A 158 -8.14 4.34 14.45
N VAL A 159 -7.09 3.51 14.44
CA VAL A 159 -5.74 3.94 14.02
C VAL A 159 -5.73 4.28 12.52
N LEU A 160 -6.42 3.50 11.69
CA LEU A 160 -6.57 3.79 10.26
C LEU A 160 -7.33 5.10 10.03
N ARG A 161 -8.43 5.32 10.78
CA ARG A 161 -9.23 6.56 10.72
C ARG A 161 -8.38 7.79 11.10
N GLU A 162 -7.62 7.70 12.20
CA GLU A 162 -6.73 8.78 12.64
C GLU A 162 -5.65 9.11 11.60
N ALA A 163 -5.06 8.10 10.96
CA ALA A 163 -4.04 8.30 9.94
C ALA A 163 -4.57 8.98 8.67
N VAL A 164 -5.81 8.69 8.27
CA VAL A 164 -6.47 9.35 7.12
C VAL A 164 -6.83 10.80 7.46
N VAL A 165 -7.29 11.09 8.68
CA VAL A 165 -7.63 12.47 9.10
C VAL A 165 -6.37 13.32 9.23
N GLY A 166 -5.29 12.80 9.83
CA GLY A 166 -4.02 13.52 9.97
C GLY A 166 -3.33 13.83 8.63
N ALA A 167 -3.75 13.19 7.53
CA ALA A 167 -3.31 13.49 6.17
C ALA A 167 -4.02 14.68 5.53
N ASN A 168 -5.24 14.99 5.98
CA ASN A 168 -6.11 16.04 5.44
C ASN A 168 -5.99 17.38 6.21
N GLU A 169 -5.21 17.42 7.28
CA GLU A 169 -4.80 18.69 7.88
C GLU A 169 -3.90 19.40 6.86
N PRO A 170 -4.29 20.58 6.34
CA PRO A 170 -3.47 21.31 5.38
C PRO A 170 -2.15 21.65 6.05
N GLY A 171 -1.08 20.98 5.59
CA GLY A 171 0.28 21.30 6.01
C GLY A 171 0.48 22.80 5.90
N GLU A 172 0.89 23.42 7.01
CA GLU A 172 1.18 24.85 7.10
C GLU A 172 1.93 25.29 5.85
N SER A 173 1.21 26.04 5.02
CA SER A 173 1.71 26.70 3.84
C SER A 173 2.86 27.61 4.26
N TRP A 174 4.10 27.23 3.92
CA TRP A 174 5.26 28.12 3.94
C TRP A 174 5.15 29.15 2.80
N ALA A 175 4.05 29.88 2.74
CA ALA A 175 3.88 31.06 1.89
C ALA A 175 3.89 32.29 2.80
N GLY A 176 5.09 32.81 3.03
CA GLY A 176 5.27 33.98 3.90
C GLY A 176 6.72 34.37 4.16
N ALA A 177 7.61 34.21 3.20
CA ALA A 177 8.87 34.94 3.18
C ALA A 177 8.93 35.75 1.90
N GLU A 178 8.10 36.79 1.82
CA GLU A 178 8.30 37.86 0.85
C GLU A 178 9.71 38.43 1.07
N LEU A 179 10.57 38.21 0.07
CA LEU A 179 11.84 38.91 -0.10
C LEU A 179 11.54 40.41 -0.17
N SER A 180 11.63 41.08 0.97
CA SER A 180 11.73 42.53 1.04
C SER A 180 13.08 42.95 0.45
N THR A 181 13.12 43.14 -0.86
CA THR A 181 14.16 43.93 -1.51
C THR A 181 13.83 45.40 -1.26
N ASP A 182 14.41 45.96 -0.20
CA ASP A 182 14.53 47.40 0.02
C ASP A 182 15.84 47.88 -0.65
N PRO A 183 15.79 48.66 -1.75
CA PRO A 183 16.93 49.42 -2.18
C PRO A 183 16.87 50.80 -1.51
N GLY A 184 17.56 50.95 -0.37
CA GLY A 184 17.74 52.25 0.28
C GLY A 184 18.36 53.29 -0.66
N PRO A 185 18.03 54.59 -0.52
CA PRO A 185 18.44 55.60 -1.48
C PRO A 185 19.92 55.98 -1.33
N ARG A 186 20.52 56.37 -2.46
CA ARG A 186 21.88 56.90 -2.57
C ARG A 186 22.02 58.31 -1.99
#